data_AF-A0A2V6A2E6-F1
#
_entry.id   AF-A0A2V6A2E6-F1
#
_cell.length_a   1.000
_cell.length_b   1.000
_cell.length_c   1.000
_cell.angle_alpha   90.00
_cell.angle_beta   90.00
_cell.angle_gamma   90.00
#
_symmetry.space_group_name_H-M   'P 1'
#
loop_
_entity.id
_entity.type
_entity.pdbx_description
1 polymer ?
#
loop_
_entity_poly.entity_id
_entity_poly.type
_entity_poly.pdbx_seq_one_letter_code
_entity_poly.pdbx_strand_id
1 'polypeptide(L)'
;MLAFAVSAVPQARGADISVDFIYDNLSGGNWIDVEGYGYGWQPNLAVSDPNWRPYSDGYWAYTDYGWTWISYEDFGWAAYHY
;
A
#
# COMPACT_ATOMS: atom_id res chain seq x y z
N MET A 1 18.48 -22.37 33.82
CA MET A 1 18.79 -21.86 32.47
C MET A 1 17.77 -22.46 31.51
N LEU A 2 16.76 -21.70 31.07
CA LEU A 2 15.90 -22.09 29.95
C LEU A 2 16.29 -21.25 28.75
N ALA A 3 16.71 -21.89 27.67
CA ALA A 3 16.94 -21.24 26.38
C ALA A 3 15.63 -21.18 25.62
N PHE A 4 15.16 -19.98 25.29
CA PHE A 4 14.11 -19.79 24.30
C PHE A 4 14.75 -19.89 22.91
N ALA A 5 14.38 -20.91 22.15
CA ALA A 5 14.67 -20.95 20.72
C ALA A 5 13.71 -19.95 20.04
N VAL A 6 14.25 -18.82 19.60
CA VAL A 6 13.52 -17.90 18.72
C VAL A 6 13.57 -18.54 17.34
N SER A 7 12.44 -19.11 16.91
CA SER A 7 12.24 -19.47 15.51
C SER A 7 12.26 -18.17 14.69
N ALA A 8 13.28 -17.98 13.85
CA ALA A 8 13.25 -16.91 12.86
C ALA A 8 12.08 -17.18 11.91
N VAL A 9 11.06 -16.32 11.94
CA VAL A 9 10.04 -16.30 10.89
C VAL A 9 10.76 -15.93 9.61
N PRO A 10 10.63 -16.71 8.51
CA PRO A 10 11.21 -16.30 7.25
C PRO A 10 10.56 -14.97 6.87
N GLN A 11 11.35 -13.90 6.84
CA GLN A 11 10.91 -12.65 6.25
C GLN A 11 10.60 -12.98 4.80
N ALA A 12 9.33 -12.84 4.40
CA ALA A 12 8.93 -13.05 3.03
C ALA A 12 9.84 -12.17 2.17
N ARG A 13 10.71 -12.78 1.35
CA ARG A 13 11.39 -12.02 0.30
C ARG A 13 10.26 -11.47 -0.56
N GLY A 14 10.13 -10.14 -0.60
CA GLY A 14 9.14 -9.47 -1.42
C GLY A 14 9.16 -10.12 -2.80
N ALA A 15 8.04 -10.71 -3.19
CA ALA A 15 7.93 -11.23 -4.55
C ALA A 15 8.24 -10.08 -5.50
N ASP A 16 8.97 -10.34 -6.58
CA ASP A 16 9.12 -9.34 -7.64
C ASP A 16 7.74 -9.12 -8.27
N ILE A 17 7.01 -8.12 -7.76
CA ILE A 17 5.71 -7.73 -8.27
C ILE A 17 5.96 -6.89 -9.51
N SER A 18 5.43 -7.31 -10.67
CA SER A 18 5.51 -6.46 -11.86
C SER A 18 4.63 -5.23 -11.68
N VAL A 19 5.00 -4.14 -12.34
CA VAL A 19 4.15 -2.95 -12.39
C VAL A 19 2.80 -3.29 -13.06
N ASP A 20 2.79 -4.18 -14.04
CA ASP A 20 1.57 -4.65 -14.70
C ASP A 20 0.59 -5.31 -13.71
N PHE A 21 1.08 -6.05 -12.72
CA PHE A 21 0.23 -6.62 -11.68
C PHE A 21 -0.54 -5.54 -10.92
N ILE A 22 0.08 -4.39 -10.66
CA ILE A 22 -0.57 -3.25 -10.00
C ILE A 22 -1.64 -2.65 -10.93
N TYR A 23 -1.32 -2.44 -12.21
CA TYR A 23 -2.28 -1.95 -13.21
C TYR A 23 -3.52 -2.84 -13.32
N ASP A 24 -3.33 -4.15 -13.34
CA ASP A 24 -4.38 -5.14 -13.56
C ASP A 24 -5.25 -5.39 -12.32
N ASN A 25 -4.70 -5.21 -11.11
CA ASN A 25 -5.38 -5.60 -9.86
C ASN A 25 -5.88 -4.42 -9.02
N LEU A 26 -5.52 -3.17 -9.34
CA LEU A 26 -6.14 -2.01 -8.71
C LEU A 26 -7.57 -1.83 -9.24
N SER A 27 -8.52 -1.72 -8.30
CA SER A 27 -9.93 -1.48 -8.58
C SER A 27 -10.47 -0.35 -7.73
N GLY A 28 -11.67 0.16 -8.04
CA GLY A 28 -12.27 1.27 -7.27
C GLY A 28 -11.64 2.63 -7.57
N GLY A 29 -11.02 2.80 -8.74
CA GLY A 29 -10.42 4.05 -9.20
C GLY A 29 -10.16 4.05 -10.70
N ASN A 30 -9.47 5.07 -11.17
CA ASN A 30 -9.13 5.26 -12.59
C ASN A 30 -7.65 5.58 -12.76
N TRP A 31 -7.05 5.03 -13.82
CA TRP A 31 -5.73 5.46 -14.29
C TRP A 31 -5.88 6.72 -15.14
N ILE A 32 -5.14 7.77 -14.79
CA ILE A 32 -5.18 9.08 -15.43
C ILE A 32 -3.80 9.38 -15.97
N ASP A 33 -3.70 9.70 -17.26
CA ASP A 33 -2.45 10.18 -17.84
C ASP A 33 -2.16 11.59 -17.33
N VAL A 34 -1.09 11.73 -16.56
CA VAL A 34 -0.62 12.99 -16.01
C VAL A 34 0.55 13.46 -16.86
N GLU A 35 0.35 14.57 -17.57
CA GLU A 35 1.34 15.13 -18.48
C GLU A 35 2.71 15.28 -17.79
N GLY A 36 3.75 14.66 -18.37
CA GLY A 36 5.11 14.68 -17.85
C GLY A 36 5.43 13.66 -16.74
N TYR A 37 4.42 12.96 -16.19
CA TYR A 37 4.58 11.96 -15.13
C TYR A 37 4.12 10.55 -15.56
N GLY A 38 3.26 10.44 -16.57
CA GLY A 38 2.63 9.20 -17.00
C GLY A 38 1.38 8.88 -16.20
N TYR A 39 0.97 7.61 -16.18
CA TYR A 39 -0.28 7.20 -15.55
C TYR A 39 -0.20 7.24 -14.01
N GLY A 40 -1.03 8.09 -13.40
CA GLY A 40 -1.32 8.09 -11.98
C GLY A 40 -2.66 7.44 -11.69
N TRP A 41 -2.75 6.68 -10.61
CA TRP A 41 -4.01 6.09 -10.17
C TRP A 41 -4.77 7.04 -9.22
N GLN A 42 -6.06 7.26 -9.48
CA GLN A 42 -6.95 8.05 -8.63
C GLN A 42 -8.09 7.17 -8.07
N PRO A 43 -8.24 7.04 -6.74
CA PRO A 43 -9.38 6.34 -6.16
C PRO A 43 -10.68 7.10 -6.42
N ASN A 44 -11.78 6.38 -6.61
CA ASN A 44 -13.12 6.98 -6.73
C ASN A 44 -13.46 7.84 -5.50
N LEU A 45 -12.95 7.45 -4.32
CA LEU A 45 -13.15 8.17 -3.07
C LEU A 45 -12.60 9.61 -3.12
N ALA A 46 -11.48 9.83 -3.82
CA ALA A 46 -10.90 11.16 -4.00
C ALA A 46 -11.79 12.09 -4.85
N VAL A 47 -12.71 11.53 -5.64
CA VAL A 47 -13.67 12.29 -6.45
C VAL A 47 -14.96 12.52 -5.68
N SER A 48 -15.42 11.53 -4.91
CA SER A 48 -16.71 11.59 -4.21
C SER A 48 -16.67 12.28 -2.85
N ASP A 49 -15.52 12.30 -2.17
CA ASP A 49 -15.35 12.92 -0.85
C ASP A 49 -14.30 14.05 -0.89
N PRO A 50 -14.71 15.33 -0.77
CA PRO A 50 -13.77 16.45 -0.77
C PRO A 50 -12.86 16.52 0.46
N ASN A 51 -13.14 15.75 1.51
CA ASN A 51 -12.27 15.67 2.70
C ASN A 51 -11.24 14.55 2.60
N TRP A 52 -11.34 13.70 1.58
CA TRP A 52 -10.40 12.61 1.37
C TRP A 52 -8.98 13.15 1.15
N ARG A 53 -8.01 12.48 1.75
CA ARG A 53 -6.59 12.70 1.51
C ARG A 53 -5.82 11.41 1.79
N PRO A 54 -4.64 11.22 1.18
CA PRO A 54 -3.77 10.10 1.52
C PRO A 54 -3.48 10.03 3.02
N TYR A 55 -3.34 8.82 3.55
CA TYR A 55 -2.95 8.58 4.95
C TYR A 55 -3.91 9.18 5.99
N SER A 56 -5.22 9.20 5.71
CA SER A 56 -6.24 9.66 6.68
C SER A 56 -7.10 8.57 7.29
N ASP A 57 -7.23 7.41 6.64
CA ASP A 57 -8.06 6.30 7.12
C ASP A 57 -7.22 5.04 7.37
N GLY A 58 -6.68 4.96 8.58
CA GLY A 58 -5.69 3.96 8.96
C GLY A 58 -4.87 4.40 10.18
N TYR A 59 -3.73 3.77 10.39
CA TYR A 59 -2.80 4.13 11.47
C TYR A 59 -1.35 3.75 11.15
N TRP A 60 -0.41 4.45 11.76
CA TRP A 60 1.01 4.07 11.73
C TRP A 60 1.27 2.93 12.71
N ALA A 61 1.91 1.87 12.23
CA ALA A 61 2.40 0.76 13.05
C ALA A 61 3.91 0.62 12.88
N TYR A 62 4.59 0.23 13.95
CA TYR A 62 5.99 -0.18 13.85
C TYR A 62 6.04 -1.67 13.54
N THR A 63 6.54 -2.03 12.36
CA THR A 63 6.61 -3.39 11.82
C THR A 63 8.07 -3.83 11.65
N ASP A 64 8.29 -5.07 11.21
CA ASP A 64 9.62 -5.55 10.83
C ASP A 64 10.22 -4.79 9.63
N TYR A 65 9.41 -4.00 8.91
CA TYR A 65 9.81 -3.13 7.81
C TYR A 65 9.97 -1.66 8.22
N GLY A 66 9.73 -1.32 9.50
CA GLY A 66 9.81 0.05 10.02
C GLY A 66 8.44 0.67 10.29
N TRP A 67 8.37 2.01 10.28
CA TRP A 67 7.09 2.72 10.40
C TRP A 67 6.30 2.54 9.10
N THR A 68 5.25 1.73 9.17
CA THR A 68 4.40 1.39 8.03
C THR A 68 3.00 1.93 8.26
N TRP A 69 2.40 2.48 7.21
CA TRP A 69 1.00 2.89 7.25
C TRP A 69 0.09 1.69 7.02
N ILE A 70 -0.75 1.37 8.00
CA ILE A 70 -1.77 0.34 7.90
C ILE A 70 -3.08 0.99 7.49
N SER A 71 -3.42 0.86 6.21
CA SER A 71 -4.63 1.43 5.62
C SER A 71 -5.87 0.58 5.88
N TYR A 72 -7.02 1.22 6.05
CA TYR A 72 -8.34 0.57 5.98
C TYR A 72 -8.96 0.60 4.58
N GLU A 73 -8.34 1.32 3.65
CA GLU A 73 -8.78 1.43 2.26
C GLU A 73 -8.31 0.22 1.45
N ASP A 74 -9.21 -0.38 0.66
CA ASP A 74 -8.98 -1.60 -0.13
C ASP A 74 -7.84 -1.48 -1.15
N PHE A 75 -7.55 -0.26 -1.61
CA PHE A 75 -6.44 0.03 -2.54
C PHE A 75 -5.10 0.28 -1.82
N GLY A 76 -5.10 0.31 -0.49
CA GLY A 76 -3.94 0.70 0.31
C GLY A 76 -2.71 -0.18 0.12
N TRP A 77 -2.90 -1.45 -0.23
CA TRP A 77 -1.81 -2.41 -0.50
C TRP A 77 -0.89 -1.98 -1.66
N ALA A 78 -1.41 -1.19 -2.61
CA ALA A 78 -0.67 -0.70 -3.78
C ALA A 78 -0.49 0.82 -3.80
N ALA A 79 -1.32 1.59 -3.10
CA ALA A 79 -1.22 3.05 -3.11
C ALA A 79 -0.31 3.59 -2.00
N TYR A 80 -0.05 2.79 -0.95
CA TYR A 80 0.76 3.19 0.19
C TYR A 80 1.93 2.23 0.37
N HIS A 81 3.14 2.78 0.39
CA HIS A 81 4.36 2.01 0.53
C HIS A 81 5.31 2.72 1.49
N TYR A 82 5.53 2.14 2.68
CA TYR A 82 6.61 2.46 3.63
C TYR A 82 6.96 1.25 4.49
#